data_AF-A0A1G6N6G6-F1
#
_entry.id   AF-A0A1G6N6G6-F1
#
_cell.length_a   1.000
_cell.length_b   1.000
_cell.length_c   1.000
_cell.angle_alpha   90.00
_cell.angle_beta   90.00
_cell.angle_gamma   90.00
#
_symmetry.space_group_name_H-M   'P 1'
#
loop_
_entity.id
_entity.type
_entity.pdbx_description
1 polymer ?
#
loop_
_entity_poly.entity_id
_entity_poly.type
_entity_poly.pdbx_seq_one_letter_code
_entity_poly.pdbx_strand_id
1 'polypeptide(L)' 'MLHVLSFALFSTVLVVSIGAIITTIRADLPLIMRALGVDPLPAPPIRPEGERRPIRIVRVVRQPLSGQMALSQRAAA' A
#
# COMPACT_ATOMS: atom_id res chain seq x y z
N MET A 1 42.56 1.67 -20.38
CA MET A 1 41.70 2.60 -19.60
C MET A 1 40.32 2.80 -20.22
N LEU A 2 40.21 3.05 -21.54
CA LEU A 2 38.92 3.15 -22.23
C LEU A 2 38.00 1.95 -21.99
N HIS A 3 38.50 0.71 -22.05
CA HIS A 3 37.68 -0.48 -21.76
C HIS A 3 37.07 -0.49 -20.35
N VAL A 4 37.80 -0.01 -19.35
CA VAL A 4 37.32 0.07 -17.96
C VAL A 4 36.23 1.13 -17.85
N LEU A 5 36.41 2.28 -18.52
CA LEU A 5 35.40 3.33 -18.57
C LEU A 5 34.13 2.86 -19.31
N SER A 6 34.28 2.22 -20.46
CA SER A 6 33.15 1.64 -21.21
C SER A 6 32.40 0.59 -20.41
N PHE A 7 33.12 -0.27 -19.69
CA PHE A 7 32.53 -1.28 -18.82
C PHE A 7 31.77 -0.63 -17.65
N ALA A 8 32.34 0.38 -17.00
CA ALA A 8 31.69 1.11 -15.93
C ALA A 8 30.40 1.81 -16.39
N LEU A 9 30.45 2.49 -17.55
CA LEU A 9 29.28 3.14 -18.14
C LEU A 9 28.20 2.12 -18.50
N PHE A 10 28.57 1.02 -19.16
CA PHE A 10 27.64 -0.04 -19.53
C PHE A 10 26.99 -0.69 -18.30
N SER A 11 27.78 -1.04 -17.29
CA SER A 11 27.28 -1.64 -16.05
C SER A 11 26.34 -0.70 -15.29
N THR A 12 26.66 0.60 -15.26
CA THR A 12 25.79 1.60 -14.61
C THR A 12 24.45 1.69 -15.32
N VAL A 13 24.45 1.79 -16.66
CA VAL A 13 23.22 1.83 -17.45
C VAL A 13 22.41 0.56 -17.27
N LEU A 14 23.06 -0.60 -17.23
CA LEU A 14 22.40 -1.88 -17.01
C LEU A 14 21.69 -1.93 -15.64
N VAL A 15 22.37 -1.54 -14.57
CA VAL A 15 21.80 -1.53 -13.22
C VAL A 15 20.64 -0.53 -13.12
N VAL A 16 20.79 0.66 -13.68
CA VAL A 16 19.74 1.68 -13.70
C VAL A 16 18.53 1.20 -14.50
N SER A 17 18.74 0.57 -15.65
CA SER A 17 17.67 0.01 -16.48
C SER A 17 16.90 -1.09 -15.75
N ILE A 18 17.61 -2.03 -15.10
CA ILE A 18 16.98 -3.10 -14.32
C ILE A 18 16.19 -2.50 -13.15
N GLY A 19 16.76 -1.51 -12.44
CA GLY A 19 16.09 -0.80 -11.37
C GLY A 19 14.82 -0.08 -11.83
N ALA A 20 14.88 0.58 -12.99
CA ALA A 20 13.72 1.24 -13.59
C ALA A 20 12.60 0.23 -13.92
N ILE A 21 12.94 -0.93 -14.48
CA ILE A 21 11.96 -1.98 -14.78
C ILE A 21 11.30 -2.49 -13.49
N ILE A 22 12.11 -2.83 -12.48
CA ILE A 22 11.60 -3.35 -11.20
C ILE A 22 10.69 -2.32 -10.50
N THR A 23 11.07 -1.05 -10.51
CA THR A 23 10.28 0.02 -9.88
C THR A 23 8.96 0.25 -10.59
N THR A 24 8.92 0.23 -11.92
CA THR A 24 7.68 0.30 -12.70
C THR A 24 6.78 -0.90 -12.42
N ILE A 25 7.33 -2.13 -12.48
CA ILE A 25 6.55 -3.34 -12.17
C ILE A 25 5.97 -3.26 -10.76
N ARG A 26 6.77 -2.84 -9.77
CA ARG A 26 6.31 -2.73 -8.38
C ARG A 26 5.22 -1.66 -8.19
N ALA A 27 5.20 -0.63 -9.03
CA ALA A 27 4.15 0.38 -9.03
C ALA A 27 2.84 -0.14 -9.64
N ASP A 28 2.93 -0.94 -10.72
CA ASP A 28 1.76 -1.46 -11.45
C ASP A 28 1.19 -2.77 -10.85
N LEU A 29 2.03 -3.57 -10.18
CA LEU A 29 1.66 -4.83 -9.54
C LEU A 29 0.41 -4.73 -8.64
N PRO A 30 0.27 -3.76 -7.71
CA PRO A 30 -0.93 -3.67 -6.87
C PRO A 30 -2.20 -3.39 -7.66
N LEU A 31 -2.11 -2.62 -8.76
CA LEU A 31 -3.24 -2.36 -9.66
C LEU A 31 -3.68 -3.67 -10.33
N ILE A 32 -2.72 -4.45 -10.85
CA ILE A 32 -2.96 -5.74 -11.50
C ILE A 32 -3.53 -6.76 -10.52
N MET A 33 -2.96 -6.86 -9.31
CA MET A 33 -3.45 -7.74 -8.25
C MET A 33 -4.91 -7.42 -7.88
N ARG A 34 -5.22 -6.12 -7.77
CA ARG A 34 -6.59 -5.66 -7.50
C ARG A 34 -7.56 -6.04 -8.63
N ALA A 35 -7.13 -5.94 -9.89
CA ALA A 35 -7.94 -6.35 -11.04
C ALA A 35 -8.21 -7.87 -11.07
N LEU A 36 -7.28 -8.67 -10.54
CA LEU A 36 -7.41 -10.13 -10.40
C LEU A 36 -8.19 -10.54 -9.14
N GLY A 37 -8.70 -9.60 -8.36
CA GLY A 37 -9.46 -9.87 -7.12
C GLY A 37 -8.57 -10.29 -5.94
N VAL A 38 -7.25 -10.17 -6.06
CA VAL A 38 -6.31 -10.38 -4.95
C VAL A 38 -6.15 -9.05 -4.22
N ASP A 39 -6.52 -9.01 -2.93
CA ASP A 39 -6.31 -7.82 -2.11
C ASP A 39 -4.80 -7.68 -1.84
N PRO A 40 -4.11 -6.67 -2.43
CA PRO A 40 -2.70 -6.48 -2.15
C PRO A 40 -2.55 -6.12 -0.67
N LEU A 41 -1.66 -6.83 0.05
CA LEU A 41 -1.38 -6.52 1.45
C LEU A 41 -1.16 -5.01 1.60
N PRO A 42 -1.80 -4.35 2.59
CA PRO A 42 -1.67 -2.92 2.75
C PRO A 42 -0.19 -2.57 2.90
N ALA A 43 0.31 -1.73 1.99
CA ALA A 43 1.66 -1.19 2.11
C ALA A 43 1.82 -0.62 3.53
N PRO A 44 2.96 -0.88 4.20
CA PRO A 44 3.16 -0.37 5.55
C PRO A 44 2.96 1.16 5.52
N PRO A 45 2.14 1.72 6.42
CA PRO A 45 1.84 3.13 6.41
C PRO A 45 3.15 3.90 6.51
N ILE A 46 3.47 4.65 5.46
CA ILE A 46 4.57 5.62 5.46
C ILE A 46 4.16 6.65 6.50
N ARG A 47 4.68 6.54 7.72
CA ARG A 47 4.51 7.58 8.74
C ARG A 47 5.40 8.75 8.31
N PRO A 48 4.86 9.90 7.90
CA PRO A 48 5.68 11.09 7.78
C PRO A 48 6.18 11.45 9.19
N GLU A 49 7.50 11.29 9.41
CA GLU A 49 8.26 11.55 10.65
C GLU A 49 8.22 13.02 11.13
N GLY A 50 7.23 13.83 10.74
CA GLY A 50 7.31 15.29 10.92
C GLY A 50 6.04 16.04 11.26
N GLU A 51 4.83 15.46 11.17
CA GLU A 51 3.62 16.28 11.30
C GLU A 51 2.74 15.86 12.47
N ARG A 52 2.95 16.55 13.61
CA ARG A 52 2.01 16.60 14.73
C ARG A 52 0.69 17.22 14.26
N ARG A 53 -0.18 16.43 13.65
CA ARG A 53 -1.63 16.74 13.58
C ARG A 53 -2.42 15.48 13.91
N PRO A 54 -3.33 15.51 14.91
CA PRO A 54 -4.17 14.37 15.22
C PRO A 54 -5.24 14.26 14.14
N ILE A 55 -4.93 13.54 13.06
CA ILE A 55 -5.95 13.13 12.10
C ILE A 55 -6.77 12.04 12.78
N ARG A 56 -7.91 12.44 13.35
CA ARG A 56 -8.95 11.55 13.87
C ARG A 56 -9.46 10.74 12.67
N ILE A 57 -8.89 9.55 12.45
CA ILE A 57 -9.40 8.60 11.46
C ILE A 57 -10.76 8.14 11.97
N VAL A 58 -11.83 8.80 11.51
CA VAL A 58 -13.19 8.30 11.69
C VAL A 58 -13.28 7.06 10.82
N ARG A 59 -13.07 5.90 11.46
CA ARG A 59 -13.26 4.58 10.85
C ARG A 59 -14.75 4.42 10.58
N VAL A 60 -15.25 4.95 9.46
CA VAL A 60 -16.57 4.60 8.93
C VAL A 60 -16.46 3.21 8.31
N VAL A 61 -16.27 2.20 9.17
CA VAL A 61 -16.40 0.79 8.80
C VAL A 61 -17.64 0.30 9.51
N ARG A 62 -18.71 0.21 8.72
CA ARG A 62 -20.00 -0.42 8.98
C ARG A 62 -19.92 -1.48 10.09
N GLN A 63 -20.48 -1.16 11.26
CA GLN A 63 -20.94 -2.17 12.22
C GLN A 63 -22.21 -2.83 11.64
N PRO A 64 -22.25 -4.16 11.40
CA PRO A 64 -23.52 -4.86 11.35
C PRO A 64 -24.04 -4.94 12.80
N LEU A 65 -24.93 -4.01 13.17
CA LEU A 65 -25.56 -3.95 14.49
C LEU A 65 -26.69 -4.99 14.59
N SER A 66 -26.39 -6.25 14.29
CA SER A 66 -27.35 -7.37 14.27
C SER A 66 -27.50 -8.06 15.64
N GLY A 67 -27.15 -7.40 16.75
CA GLY A 67 -27.07 -8.06 18.06
C GLY A 67 -27.55 -7.27 19.28
N GLN A 68 -27.95 -5.99 19.15
CA GLN A 68 -28.28 -5.15 20.32
C GLN A 68 -29.77 -4.80 20.48
N MET A 69 -30.62 -5.04 19.47
CA MET A 69 -32.07 -4.80 19.62
C MET A 69 -32.82 -5.91 20.39
N ALA A 70 -32.19 -7.06 20.65
CA ALA A 70 -32.83 -8.15 21.42
C ALA A 70 -32.91 -7.87 22.94
N LEU A 71 -32.15 -6.88 23.45
CA LEU A 71 -32.04 -6.61 24.89
C LEU A 71 -32.87 -5.40 25.38
N SER A 72 -33.45 -4.58 24.48
CA SER A 72 -34.06 -3.29 24.86
C SER A 72 -35.59 -3.26 24.94
N GLN A 73 -36.36 -4.28 24.53
CA GLN A 73 -37.83 -4.20 24.60
C GLN A 73 -38.52 -5.45 25.17
N ARG A 74 -37.81 -6.17 26.04
CA ARG A 74 -38.41 -6.84 27.20
C ARG A 74 -38.75 -5.84 28.34
N ALA A 75 -38.39 -4.56 28.17
CA ALA A 75 -38.54 -3.50 29.15
C ALA A 75 -39.73 -2.55 28.88
N ALA A 76 -40.62 -2.88 27.94
CA ALA A 76 -41.85 -2.13 27.65
C ALA A 76 -43.07 -3.07 27.54
N ALA A 77 -43.15 -4.03 28.47
CA ALA A 77 -44.37 -4.76 28.79
C ALA A 77 -45.15 -4.00 29.86
#